data_AF-A0AA35QEG7-F1
#
_entry.id   AF-A0AA35QEG7-F1
#
_cell.length_a   1.000
_cell.length_b   1.000
_cell.length_c   1.000
_cell.angle_alpha   90.00
_cell.angle_beta   90.00
_cell.angle_gamma   90.00
#
_symmetry.space_group_name_H-M   'P 1'
#
loop_
_entity.id
_entity.type
_entity.pdbx_description
1 polymer ?
#
loop_
_entity_poly.entity_id
_entity_poly.type
_entity_poly.pdbx_seq_one_letter_code
_entity_poly.pdbx_strand_id
1 'polypeptide(L)'
;MPQASEIVRPKRIAECPAQMEAELAGDYEMYQDINAKGFIALEVKVLRIHVEENIRMAGHKNRIDPDLWYHMIMCFQELYGLNPRKVAASELAQFMKSTDHFPIRMYAMMQHG
;
A
#
# COMPACT_ATOMS: atom_id res chain seq x y z
N MET A 1 19.37 -7.82 -4.00
CA MET A 1 20.50 -6.88 -3.97
C MET A 1 19.97 -5.47 -3.75
N PRO A 2 20.69 -4.60 -3.02
CA PRO A 2 20.28 -3.21 -2.83
C PRO A 2 20.41 -2.42 -4.14
N GLN A 3 19.42 -1.60 -4.48
CA GLN A 3 19.46 -0.65 -5.60
C GLN A 3 19.18 0.78 -5.10
N ALA A 4 19.73 1.78 -5.79
CA ALA A 4 19.52 3.17 -5.40
C ALA A 4 18.04 3.58 -5.58
N SER A 5 17.58 4.41 -4.66
CA SER A 5 16.30 5.13 -4.74
C SER A 5 16.49 6.42 -5.55
N GLU A 6 15.40 6.93 -6.14
CA GLU A 6 15.41 8.14 -6.97
C GLU A 6 15.38 9.43 -6.14
N ILE A 7 14.65 9.42 -5.02
CA ILE A 7 14.31 10.61 -4.23
C ILE A 7 14.90 10.52 -2.81
N VAL A 8 14.83 9.34 -2.18
CA VAL A 8 15.21 9.17 -0.77
C VAL A 8 16.55 8.45 -0.59
N ARG A 9 17.18 8.61 0.59
CA ARG A 9 18.45 7.94 0.92
C ARG A 9 18.34 6.41 1.10
N PRO A 10 17.32 5.85 1.78
CA PRO A 10 17.19 4.40 1.94
C PRO A 10 17.15 3.68 0.59
N LYS A 11 17.86 2.57 0.47
CA LYS A 11 17.94 1.79 -0.77
C LYS A 11 16.68 0.95 -0.97
N ARG A 12 16.31 0.75 -2.22
CA ARG A 12 15.29 -0.19 -2.69
C ARG A 12 15.87 -1.60 -2.81
N ILE A 13 15.02 -2.60 -2.88
CA ILE A 13 15.41 -4.01 -3.11
C ILE A 13 15.23 -4.30 -4.60
N ALA A 14 16.27 -4.83 -5.26
CA ALA A 14 16.27 -5.12 -6.70
C ALA A 14 15.15 -6.08 -7.11
N GLU A 15 14.95 -7.13 -6.33
CA GLU A 15 14.02 -8.23 -6.60
C GLU A 15 12.59 -7.96 -6.10
N CYS A 16 12.33 -6.79 -5.49
CA CYS A 16 11.02 -6.48 -4.96
C CYS A 16 10.13 -5.87 -6.07
N PRO A 17 9.03 -6.55 -6.46
CA PRO A 17 8.28 -6.19 -7.66
C PRO A 17 7.45 -4.91 -7.49
N ALA A 18 7.14 -4.52 -6.25
CA ALA A 18 6.44 -3.29 -5.92
C ALA A 18 7.00 -2.70 -4.62
N GLN A 19 7.44 -1.44 -4.66
CA GLN A 19 8.04 -0.76 -3.51
C GLN A 19 7.86 0.76 -3.59
N MET A 20 7.94 1.43 -2.44
CA MET A 20 7.66 2.85 -2.30
C MET A 20 8.83 3.60 -1.69
N GLU A 21 9.07 4.81 -2.20
CA GLU A 21 9.91 5.81 -1.55
C GLU A 21 9.02 6.79 -0.82
N ALA A 22 9.33 7.07 0.44
CA ALA A 22 8.51 7.92 1.28
C ALA A 22 9.34 8.76 2.26
N GLU A 23 8.82 9.91 2.63
CA GLU A 23 9.33 10.76 3.71
C GLU A 23 8.50 10.55 4.98
N LEU A 24 9.16 10.62 6.15
CA LEU A 24 8.47 10.57 7.44
C LEU A 24 7.67 11.86 7.64
N ALA A 25 6.37 11.73 7.88
CA ALA A 25 5.47 12.84 8.14
C ALA A 25 5.18 13.00 9.65
N GLY A 26 5.20 11.90 10.41
CA GLY A 26 5.03 11.91 11.85
C GLY A 26 5.37 10.58 12.50
N ASP A 27 5.75 10.64 13.77
CA ASP A 27 5.95 9.48 14.64
C ASP A 27 5.06 9.62 15.88
N TYR A 28 4.34 8.55 16.21
CA TYR A 28 3.33 8.57 17.26
C TYR A 28 3.51 7.37 18.16
N GLU A 29 3.74 7.59 19.45
CA GLU A 29 3.76 6.52 20.44
C GLU A 29 2.36 5.91 20.58
N MET A 30 2.31 4.57 20.63
CA MET A 30 1.07 3.81 20.81
C MET A 30 1.01 3.18 22.20
N TYR A 31 -0.20 2.83 22.65
CA TYR A 31 -0.44 2.07 23.89
C TYR A 31 0.07 2.75 25.17
N GLN A 32 0.08 4.08 25.19
CA GLN A 32 0.54 4.87 26.35
C GLN A 32 -0.29 4.60 27.61
N ASP A 33 -1.54 4.15 27.46
CA ASP A 33 -2.49 3.85 28.52
C ASP A 33 -2.29 2.50 29.22
N ILE A 34 -1.60 1.55 28.58
CA ILE A 34 -1.45 0.17 29.10
C ILE A 34 -0.03 -0.18 29.59
N ASN A 35 0.81 0.81 29.86
CA ASN A 35 2.22 0.64 30.30
C ASN A 35 3.04 -0.28 29.37
N ALA A 36 2.56 -0.51 28.14
CA ALA A 36 3.28 -1.20 27.08
C ALA A 36 4.19 -0.19 26.39
N LYS A 37 5.48 -0.51 26.27
CA LYS A 37 6.48 0.35 25.62
C LYS A 37 6.99 -0.31 24.35
N GLY A 38 7.43 0.52 23.40
CA GLY A 38 8.13 0.07 22.19
C GLY A 38 7.28 -0.03 20.93
N PHE A 39 6.04 0.48 20.94
CA PHE A 39 5.19 0.55 19.75
C PHE A 39 5.08 2.00 19.27
N ILE A 40 5.48 2.23 18.02
CA ILE A 40 5.42 3.55 17.37
C ILE A 40 4.72 3.37 16.02
N ALA A 41 3.73 4.21 15.74
CA ALA A 41 3.16 4.36 14.41
C ALA A 41 3.98 5.41 13.64
N LEU A 42 4.47 5.04 12.46
CA LEU A 42 5.17 5.95 11.56
C LEU A 42 4.24 6.33 10.41
N GLU A 43 3.85 7.59 10.34
CA GLU A 43 3.12 8.14 9.21
C GLU A 43 4.11 8.58 8.15
N VAL A 44 3.86 8.18 6.91
CA VAL A 44 4.76 8.48 5.78
C VAL A 44 3.99 9.05 4.61
N LYS A 45 4.61 10.01 3.92
CA LYS A 45 4.11 10.54 2.65
C LYS A 45 4.85 9.87 1.50
N VAL A 46 4.10 9.16 0.65
CA VAL A 46 4.65 8.48 -0.53
C VAL A 46 5.06 9.51 -1.58
N LEU A 47 6.33 9.46 -1.99
CA LEU A 47 6.93 10.34 -3.00
C LEU A 47 7.05 9.66 -4.36
N ARG A 48 7.33 8.35 -4.37
CA ARG A 48 7.50 7.56 -5.60
C ARG A 48 7.05 6.12 -5.39
N ILE A 49 6.41 5.56 -6.41
CA ILE A 49 6.02 4.15 -6.47
C ILE A 49 6.77 3.49 -7.63
N HIS A 50 7.46 2.40 -7.33
CA HIS A 50 8.16 1.56 -8.29
C HIS A 50 7.40 0.24 -8.42
N VAL A 51 7.03 -0.12 -9.64
CA VAL A 51 6.34 -1.37 -9.96
C VAL A 51 6.97 -1.95 -11.22
N GLU A 52 7.40 -3.20 -11.15
CA GLU A 52 7.88 -3.95 -12.32
C GLU A 52 6.79 -4.11 -13.37
N GLU A 53 7.17 -4.07 -14.64
CA GLU A 53 6.22 -4.10 -15.75
C GLU A 53 5.42 -5.41 -15.82
N ASN A 54 6.04 -6.53 -15.43
CA ASN A 54 5.43 -7.87 -15.45
C ASN A 54 4.21 -8.04 -14.52
N ILE A 55 4.01 -7.14 -13.55
CA ILE A 55 2.85 -7.14 -12.64
C ILE A 55 1.92 -5.96 -12.86
N ARG A 56 2.14 -5.15 -13.91
CA ARG A 56 1.23 -4.05 -14.26
C ARG A 56 0.04 -4.58 -15.04
N MET A 57 -1.12 -4.02 -14.75
CA MET A 57 -2.34 -4.34 -15.47
C MET A 57 -2.30 -3.69 -16.85
N ALA A 58 -2.42 -4.51 -17.90
CA ALA A 58 -2.41 -4.05 -19.28
C ALA A 58 -3.46 -2.95 -19.51
N GLY A 59 -3.07 -1.90 -20.25
CA GLY A 59 -3.94 -0.76 -20.56
C GLY A 59 -4.09 0.26 -19.41
N HIS A 60 -3.47 0.04 -18.25
CA HIS A 60 -3.55 0.95 -17.11
C HIS A 60 -2.17 1.45 -16.67
N LYS A 61 -2.00 2.78 -16.63
CA LYS A 61 -0.72 3.42 -16.24
C LYS A 61 -0.32 3.14 -14.78
N ASN A 62 -1.30 2.96 -13.90
CA ASN A 62 -1.13 3.01 -12.44
C ASN A 62 -1.91 1.91 -11.70
N ARG A 63 -2.07 0.73 -12.30
CA ARG A 63 -2.75 -0.41 -11.66
C ARG A 63 -1.85 -1.64 -11.65
N ILE A 64 -1.78 -2.30 -10.50
CA ILE A 64 -1.18 -3.63 -10.37
C ILE A 64 -2.21 -4.65 -10.82
N ASP A 65 -1.79 -5.64 -11.60
CA ASP A 65 -2.59 -6.80 -11.91
C ASP A 65 -2.60 -7.75 -10.71
N PRO A 66 -3.73 -7.91 -9.99
CA PRO A 66 -3.79 -8.75 -8.81
C PRO A 66 -3.61 -10.24 -9.14
N ASP A 67 -3.83 -10.65 -10.40
CA ASP A 67 -3.67 -12.04 -10.81
C ASP A 67 -2.19 -12.36 -11.16
N LEU A 68 -1.33 -11.33 -11.31
CA LEU A 68 0.12 -11.46 -11.52
C LEU A 68 0.94 -11.10 -10.27
N TRP A 69 0.33 -10.50 -9.25
CA TRP A 69 1.03 -10.05 -8.05
C TRP A 69 0.89 -11.02 -6.86
N TYR A 70 1.83 -11.95 -6.77
CA TYR A 70 1.91 -12.99 -5.74
C TYR A 70 2.58 -12.50 -4.45
N HIS A 71 1.97 -11.53 -3.77
CA HIS A 71 2.53 -11.06 -2.50
C HIS A 71 2.36 -12.11 -1.38
N MET A 72 3.27 -12.03 -0.40
CA MET A 72 3.19 -12.80 0.83
C MET A 72 2.32 -12.07 1.85
N ILE A 73 1.44 -12.80 2.52
CA ILE A 73 0.59 -12.28 3.61
C ILE A 73 1.00 -12.98 4.89
N MET A 74 1.15 -12.20 5.97
CA MET A 74 1.24 -12.74 7.32
C MET A 74 -0.15 -12.80 7.93
N CYS A 75 -0.58 -13.99 8.35
CA CYS A 75 -1.86 -14.22 9.02
C CYS A 75 -1.62 -15.06 10.27
N PHE A 76 -1.97 -14.55 11.46
CA PHE A 76 -1.71 -15.20 12.74
C PHE A 76 -0.27 -15.71 12.91
N GLN A 77 0.71 -14.86 12.55
CA GLN A 77 2.15 -15.15 12.59
C GLN A 77 2.65 -16.21 11.59
N GLU A 78 1.77 -16.73 10.73
CA GLU A 78 2.12 -17.65 9.65
C GLU A 78 2.22 -16.91 8.31
N LEU A 79 3.16 -17.32 7.45
CA LEU A 79 3.38 -16.70 6.14
C LEU A 79 2.73 -17.53 5.04
N TYR A 80 1.84 -16.90 4.26
CA TYR A 80 1.14 -17.51 3.14
C TYR A 80 1.47 -16.80 1.84
N GLY A 81 1.69 -17.57 0.78
CA GLY A 81 1.68 -17.04 -0.59
C GLY A 81 0.25 -16.97 -1.12
N LEU A 82 -0.05 -15.96 -1.93
CA LEU A 82 -1.34 -15.88 -2.62
C LEU A 82 -1.39 -16.78 -3.86
N ASN A 83 -2.51 -17.48 -4.03
CA ASN A 83 -2.82 -18.21 -5.25
C ASN A 83 -3.40 -17.25 -6.30
N PRO A 84 -3.07 -17.38 -7.61
CA PRO A 84 -3.61 -16.51 -8.68
C PRO A 84 -5.13 -16.57 -8.86
N ARG A 85 -5.84 -17.43 -8.14
CA ARG A 85 -7.25 -17.67 -8.36
C ARG A 85 -8.13 -16.62 -7.68
N LYS A 86 -8.62 -15.66 -8.46
CA LYS A 86 -9.71 -14.76 -8.07
C LYS A 86 -10.94 -15.55 -7.63
N VAL A 87 -11.46 -15.26 -6.44
CA VAL A 87 -12.64 -15.94 -5.89
C VAL A 87 -13.93 -15.28 -6.38
N ALA A 88 -14.00 -13.95 -6.35
CA ALA A 88 -15.11 -13.14 -6.86
C ALA A 88 -14.68 -11.69 -7.08
N ALA A 89 -15.49 -10.91 -7.79
CA ALA A 89 -15.34 -9.45 -7.82
C ALA A 89 -15.93 -8.82 -6.54
N SER A 90 -15.32 -7.76 -6.03
CA SER A 90 -15.86 -6.98 -4.91
C SER A 90 -17.05 -6.13 -5.36
N GLU A 91 -18.18 -6.23 -4.64
CA GLU A 91 -19.34 -5.35 -4.84
C GLU A 91 -18.99 -3.87 -4.61
N LEU A 92 -18.17 -3.58 -3.59
CA LEU A 92 -17.67 -2.22 -3.32
C LEU A 92 -16.89 -1.66 -4.52
N ALA A 93 -16.07 -2.49 -5.18
CA ALA A 93 -15.32 -2.06 -6.35
C ALA A 93 -16.21 -1.76 -7.57
N GLN A 94 -17.40 -2.35 -7.66
CA GLN A 94 -18.36 -2.03 -8.73
C GLN A 94 -18.98 -0.65 -8.53
N PHE A 95 -19.37 -0.31 -7.29
CA PHE A 95 -19.89 1.01 -6.95
C PHE A 95 -18.88 2.14 -7.23
N MET A 96 -17.59 1.89 -6.96
CA MET A 96 -16.53 2.86 -7.23
C MET A 96 -16.26 3.07 -8.73
N LYS A 97 -16.62 2.11 -9.60
CA LYS A 97 -16.46 2.24 -11.06
C LYS A 97 -17.63 2.97 -11.74
N SER A 98 -18.84 2.89 -11.17
CA SER A 98 -20.01 3.61 -11.71
C SER A 98 -20.00 5.11 -11.37
N THR A 99 -19.20 5.49 -10.38
CA THR A 99 -19.06 6.88 -9.93
C THR A 99 -17.74 7.43 -10.45
N ASP A 100 -17.70 7.93 -11.70
CA ASP A 100 -16.55 8.66 -12.30
C ASP A 100 -16.30 10.05 -11.64
N HIS A 101 -16.69 10.20 -10.39
CA HIS A 101 -16.33 11.30 -9.51
C HIS A 101 -15.92 10.70 -8.18
N PHE A 102 -14.62 10.63 -7.93
CA PHE A 102 -14.10 10.53 -6.57
C PHE A 102 -14.57 11.82 -5.87
N PRO A 103 -15.60 11.80 -5.00
CA PRO A 103 -15.97 13.02 -4.35
C PRO A 103 -14.94 13.23 -3.24
N ILE A 104 -14.55 14.48 -3.07
CA ILE A 104 -13.80 15.10 -1.99
C ILE A 104 -14.51 14.90 -0.61
N ARG A 105 -15.35 13.88 -0.46
CA ARG A 105 -16.28 13.66 0.66
C ARG A 105 -15.64 13.02 1.88
N MET A 106 -14.40 12.54 1.79
CA MET A 106 -13.64 12.14 2.98
C MET A 106 -12.96 13.33 3.66
N TYR A 107 -12.78 14.46 2.95
CA TYR A 107 -12.26 15.71 3.53
C TYR A 107 -13.35 16.49 4.31
N ALA A 108 -14.62 16.37 3.91
CA ALA A 108 -15.72 17.09 4.56
C ALA A 108 -16.21 16.45 5.87
N MET A 109 -15.95 15.15 6.11
CA MET A 109 -16.30 14.51 7.39
C MET A 109 -15.27 14.76 8.51
N MET A 110 -14.06 15.22 8.20
CA MET A 110 -13.03 15.54 9.21
C MET A 110 -13.00 17.02 9.62
N GLN A 111 -13.87 17.87 9.04
CA GLN A 111 -13.98 19.30 9.40
C GLN A 111 -15.17 19.61 10.33
N HIS A 112 -16.01 18.61 10.60
CA HIS A 112 -17.12 18.68 11.55
C HIS A 112 -17.19 17.39 12.37
N GLY A 113 -16.30 17.29 13.36
CA GLY A 113 -16.26 16.26 14.39
C GLY A 113 -15.41 16.75 15.54
#